data_AF-K9REP6-F1
#
_entry.id   AF-K9REP6-F1
#
_cell.length_a   1.000
_cell.length_b   1.000
_cell.length_c   1.000
_cell.angle_alpha   90.00
_cell.angle_beta   90.00
_cell.angle_gamma   90.00
#
_symmetry.space_group_name_H-M   'P 1'
#
loop_
_entity.id
_entity.type
_entity.pdbx_description
1 polymer ?
#
loop_
_entity_poly.entity_id
_entity_poly.type
_entity_poly.pdbx_seq_one_letter_code
_entity_poly.pdbx_strand_id
1 'polypeptide(L)'
;MRPRQDIIEMFSTFAQVEKDTFSKWCVDKKLHRSMQNCFRSLPEESKKENFWALYWHKHWSSQSTSKSLANMHLLAYLQEPCYMVSRKTAASLNNSQYSIADYFQMANAEVETVLKYFNSKKSSSLKAYAMMAIKSQLRDILRQRKEAYSCTNWALLRKVSKKLFLEALENAGLSSLQISQYRLAWTGFKELYVQNHPGSTKSLPQPTSQLWEAIANFYNKYKHQLTQASSSCRAQTVEEWLNQSAIYVRAYLFPSVKSLNTFRANSDSDQSLDLADPSSDSTIADMIATEDLQEQKQQISQIFGVLSQALESLDAKSKQVLQLYYQQGMTQQQIMQQLDMSQPTVSRKLVKSRESLMAALIKWSVDLNISVNANQIKDMSIALEEWLRNQFGDFNMNP
;
A
#
# COMPACT_ATOMS: atom_id res chain seq x y z
N MET A 1 8.93 7.98 3.68
CA MET A 1 9.49 6.79 2.99
C MET A 1 10.39 7.27 1.86
N ARG A 2 11.70 7.09 2.00
CA ARG A 2 12.64 7.30 0.90
C ARG A 2 12.50 6.16 -0.12
N PRO A 3 12.47 6.43 -1.43
CA PRO A 3 12.43 5.40 -2.46
C PRO A 3 13.73 4.61 -2.44
N ARG A 4 13.64 3.29 -2.62
CA ARG A 4 14.79 2.41 -2.77
C ARG A 4 15.38 2.65 -4.15
N GLN A 5 16.71 2.68 -4.24
CA GLN A 5 17.43 2.87 -5.50
C GLN A 5 18.14 1.58 -5.94
N ASP A 6 18.56 0.77 -4.97
CA ASP A 6 19.19 -0.52 -5.24
C ASP A 6 18.16 -1.57 -5.64
N ILE A 7 18.47 -2.33 -6.70
CA ILE A 7 17.58 -3.37 -7.24
C ILE A 7 17.39 -4.51 -6.24
N ILE A 8 18.46 -4.92 -5.56
CA ILE A 8 18.36 -6.02 -4.59
C ILE A 8 17.44 -5.57 -3.46
N GLU A 9 17.61 -4.36 -2.94
CA GLU A 9 16.71 -3.79 -1.93
C GLU A 9 15.25 -3.73 -2.41
N MET A 10 15.00 -3.23 -3.62
CA MET A 10 13.65 -3.11 -4.18
C MET A 10 12.89 -4.45 -4.14
N PHE A 11 13.57 -5.56 -4.45
CA PHE A 11 12.96 -6.89 -4.54
C PHE A 11 13.17 -7.76 -3.30
N SER A 12 13.78 -7.23 -2.23
CA SER A 12 14.04 -8.00 -1.00
C SER A 12 13.65 -7.31 0.31
N THR A 13 13.09 -6.10 0.26
CA THR A 13 12.71 -5.37 1.47
C THR A 13 11.21 -5.09 1.56
N PHE A 14 10.71 -5.04 2.79
CA PHE A 14 9.34 -4.71 3.14
C PHE A 14 9.26 -3.44 3.98
N ALA A 15 8.23 -2.63 3.78
CA ALA A 15 8.07 -1.41 4.55
C ALA A 15 7.50 -1.73 5.94
N GLN A 16 8.22 -1.32 6.99
CA GLN A 16 7.69 -1.31 8.35
C GLN A 16 6.94 0.00 8.58
N VAL A 17 5.67 -0.12 8.96
CA VAL A 17 4.80 1.02 9.30
C VAL A 17 4.54 0.98 10.80
N GLU A 18 4.96 2.03 11.50
CA GLU A 18 4.79 2.19 12.94
C GLU A 18 4.12 3.52 13.23
N LYS A 19 3.15 3.51 14.15
CA LYS A 19 2.39 4.71 14.53
C LYS A 19 1.86 5.46 13.30
N ASP A 20 1.37 4.70 12.32
CA ASP A 20 0.83 5.21 11.06
C ASP A 20 1.80 5.95 10.13
N THR A 21 3.09 5.80 10.38
CA THR A 21 4.14 6.40 9.56
C THR A 21 5.13 5.33 9.11
N PHE A 22 5.78 5.58 7.98
CA PHE A 22 6.87 4.73 7.55
C PHE A 22 8.02 4.83 8.56
N SER A 23 8.46 3.68 9.08
CA SER A 23 9.58 3.58 10.01
C SER A 23 10.87 3.24 9.26
N LYS A 24 10.96 2.03 8.70
CA LYS A 24 12.16 1.54 7.98
C LYS A 24 11.85 0.50 6.92
N TRP A 25 12.87 0.17 6.13
CA TRP A 25 12.86 -0.98 5.22
C TRP A 25 13.45 -2.20 5.94
N CYS A 26 12.69 -3.29 5.99
CA CYS A 26 13.13 -4.54 6.60
C CYS A 26 13.57 -5.52 5.51
N VAL A 27 14.81 -6.00 5.58
CA VAL A 27 15.39 -6.94 4.61
C VAL A 27 14.89 -8.35 4.91
N ASP A 28 14.29 -8.98 3.91
CA ASP A 28 14.06 -10.42 3.90
C ASP A 28 15.34 -11.13 3.41
N LYS A 29 16.02 -11.82 4.32
CA LYS A 29 17.30 -12.50 4.04
C LYS A 29 17.19 -13.54 2.91
N LYS A 30 16.04 -14.20 2.76
CA LYS A 30 15.82 -15.22 1.72
C LYS A 30 15.69 -14.54 0.36
N LEU A 31 14.89 -13.48 0.26
CA LEU A 31 14.75 -12.71 -0.97
C LEU A 31 16.06 -12.00 -1.34
N HIS A 32 16.78 -11.48 -0.36
CA HIS A 32 18.05 -10.80 -0.59
C HIS A 32 19.09 -11.75 -1.21
N ARG A 33 19.28 -12.94 -0.62
CA ARG A 33 20.17 -13.98 -1.17
C ARG A 33 19.71 -14.45 -2.55
N SER A 34 18.40 -14.64 -2.75
CA SER A 34 17.82 -14.99 -4.04
C SER A 34 18.18 -13.96 -5.12
N MET A 35 17.94 -12.68 -4.84
CA MET A 35 18.28 -11.58 -5.75
C MET A 35 19.78 -11.51 -6.01
N GLN A 36 20.64 -11.62 -5.00
CA GLN A 36 22.10 -11.65 -5.18
C GLN A 36 22.55 -12.80 -6.11
N ASN A 37 22.00 -14.00 -5.93
CA ASN A 37 22.34 -15.16 -6.75
C ASN A 37 21.87 -15.00 -8.19
N CYS A 38 20.66 -14.48 -8.40
CA CYS A 38 20.16 -14.17 -9.74
C CYS A 38 20.97 -13.03 -10.39
N PHE A 39 21.34 -12.01 -9.62
CA PHE A 39 22.09 -10.85 -10.13
C PHE A 39 23.52 -11.22 -10.55
N ARG A 40 24.15 -12.20 -9.90
CA ARG A 40 25.47 -12.74 -10.28
C ARG A 40 25.46 -13.61 -11.53
N SER A 41 24.31 -14.22 -11.87
CA SER A 41 24.20 -15.19 -12.96
C SER A 41 23.66 -14.62 -14.27
N LEU A 42 23.18 -13.36 -14.28
CA LEU A 42 22.59 -12.73 -15.46
C LEU A 42 23.46 -11.58 -16.04
N PRO A 43 23.34 -11.27 -17.36
CA PRO A 43 24.12 -10.23 -18.04
C PRO A 43 23.85 -8.79 -17.53
N GLU A 44 24.72 -7.84 -17.90
CA GLU A 44 24.63 -6.39 -17.58
C GLU A 44 23.24 -5.74 -17.79
N GLU A 45 22.46 -6.22 -18.77
CA GLU A 45 21.09 -5.77 -19.05
C GLU A 45 20.11 -5.99 -17.88
N SER A 46 20.47 -6.88 -16.94
CA SER A 46 19.78 -7.12 -15.69
C SER A 46 19.90 -5.96 -14.68
N LYS A 47 20.70 -4.93 -14.94
CA LYS A 47 20.79 -3.75 -14.06
C LYS A 47 19.59 -2.79 -14.16
N LYS A 48 18.54 -3.13 -14.91
CA LYS A 48 17.33 -2.29 -15.04
C LYS A 48 16.20 -2.82 -14.15
N GLU A 49 15.57 -1.93 -13.39
CA GLU A 49 14.40 -2.23 -12.55
C GLU A 49 13.27 -2.93 -13.33
N ASN A 50 12.92 -2.39 -14.50
CA ASN A 50 11.87 -2.95 -15.36
C ASN A 50 12.16 -4.38 -15.82
N PHE A 51 13.44 -4.75 -16.00
CA PHE A 51 13.82 -6.11 -16.36
C PHE A 51 13.40 -7.09 -15.25
N TRP A 52 13.76 -6.81 -13.99
CA TRP A 52 13.42 -7.67 -12.85
C TRP A 52 11.93 -7.74 -12.57
N ALA A 53 11.22 -6.62 -12.74
CA ALA A 53 9.76 -6.61 -12.61
C ALA A 53 9.10 -7.58 -13.60
N LEU A 54 9.55 -7.58 -14.86
CA LEU A 54 9.06 -8.49 -15.90
C LEU A 54 9.54 -9.94 -15.70
N TYR A 55 10.79 -10.11 -15.28
CA TYR A 55 11.37 -11.42 -14.96
C TYR A 55 10.54 -12.13 -13.89
N TRP A 56 10.34 -11.50 -12.74
CA TRP A 56 9.55 -12.08 -11.66
C TRP A 56 8.08 -12.23 -12.02
N HIS A 57 7.49 -11.28 -12.77
CA HIS A 57 6.10 -11.42 -13.26
C HIS A 57 5.90 -12.64 -14.16
N LYS A 58 6.88 -12.93 -15.04
CA LYS A 58 6.88 -14.13 -15.87
C LYS A 58 6.95 -15.41 -15.03
N HIS A 59 7.84 -15.45 -14.03
CA HIS A 59 7.95 -16.60 -13.12
C HIS A 59 6.71 -16.78 -12.24
N TRP A 60 6.09 -15.69 -11.81
CA TRP A 60 4.83 -15.73 -11.07
C TRP A 60 3.67 -16.26 -11.92
N SER A 61 3.62 -15.89 -13.21
CA SER A 61 2.59 -16.33 -14.15
C SER A 61 2.76 -17.80 -14.59
N SER A 62 3.98 -18.34 -14.51
CA SER A 62 4.25 -19.74 -14.81
C SER A 62 3.76 -20.68 -13.70
N GLN A 63 3.25 -21.86 -14.04
CA GLN A 63 2.85 -22.91 -13.07
C GLN A 63 4.07 -23.61 -12.41
N SER A 64 5.18 -22.90 -12.28
CA SER A 64 6.44 -23.44 -11.77
C SER A 64 6.52 -23.37 -10.26
N THR A 65 7.35 -24.22 -9.65
CA THR A 65 7.68 -24.24 -8.22
C THR A 65 8.18 -22.88 -7.70
N SER A 66 8.67 -22.01 -8.59
CA SER A 66 9.15 -20.66 -8.28
C SER A 66 8.05 -19.60 -8.16
N LYS A 67 6.76 -19.94 -8.36
CA LYS A 67 5.64 -18.99 -8.27
C LYS A 67 5.56 -18.28 -6.93
N SER A 68 5.72 -19.02 -5.82
CA SER A 68 5.68 -18.45 -4.47
C SER A 68 6.83 -17.46 -4.22
N LEU A 69 8.04 -17.82 -4.67
CA LEU A 69 9.21 -16.95 -4.56
C LEU A 69 9.07 -15.67 -5.39
N ALA A 70 8.61 -15.81 -6.63
CA ALA A 70 8.34 -14.68 -7.50
C ALA A 70 7.27 -13.75 -6.92
N ASN A 71 6.22 -14.31 -6.29
CA ASN A 71 5.20 -13.53 -5.60
C ASN A 71 5.80 -12.65 -4.50
N MET A 72 6.68 -13.23 -3.67
CA MET A 72 7.33 -12.49 -2.58
C MET A 72 8.24 -11.36 -3.09
N HIS A 73 9.01 -11.60 -4.15
CA HIS A 73 9.82 -10.55 -4.79
C HIS A 73 8.95 -9.41 -5.35
N LEU A 74 7.82 -9.73 -5.98
CA LEU A 74 6.89 -8.73 -6.51
C LEU A 74 6.15 -7.96 -5.41
N LEU A 75 5.80 -8.63 -4.30
CA LEU A 75 5.24 -7.98 -3.11
C LEU A 75 6.23 -6.99 -2.50
N ALA A 76 7.50 -7.38 -2.34
CA ALA A 76 8.58 -6.49 -1.89
C ALA A 76 8.76 -5.29 -2.83
N TYR A 77 8.76 -5.54 -4.13
CA TYR A 77 8.88 -4.51 -5.16
C TYR A 77 7.74 -3.48 -5.13
N LEU A 78 6.50 -3.93 -4.92
CA LEU A 78 5.31 -3.10 -4.94
C LEU A 78 5.00 -2.38 -3.61
N GLN A 79 5.83 -2.54 -2.57
CA GLN A 79 5.67 -1.83 -1.30
C GLN A 79 5.59 -0.31 -1.47
N GLU A 80 6.41 0.26 -2.35
CA GLU A 80 6.42 1.71 -2.57
C GLU A 80 5.11 2.23 -3.20
N PRO A 81 4.63 1.68 -4.35
CA PRO A 81 3.29 1.98 -4.84
C PRO A 81 2.20 1.80 -3.80
N CYS A 82 2.21 0.69 -3.05
CA CYS A 82 1.20 0.41 -2.03
C CYS A 82 1.17 1.50 -0.96
N TYR A 83 2.33 1.86 -0.40
CA TYR A 83 2.42 2.87 0.65
C TYR A 83 2.04 4.27 0.14
N MET A 84 2.52 4.64 -1.05
CA MET A 84 2.25 5.96 -1.65
C MET A 84 0.77 6.15 -1.97
N VAL A 85 0.10 5.13 -2.51
CA VAL A 85 -1.35 5.19 -2.77
C VAL A 85 -2.12 5.24 -1.45
N SER A 86 -1.71 4.48 -0.44
CA SER A 86 -2.35 4.43 0.88
C SER A 86 -2.32 5.79 1.56
N ARG A 87 -1.14 6.43 1.62
CA ARG A 87 -0.98 7.77 2.18
C ARG A 87 -1.82 8.82 1.44
N LYS A 88 -1.85 8.77 0.10
CA LYS A 88 -2.67 9.69 -0.72
C LYS A 88 -4.16 9.48 -0.47
N THR A 89 -4.58 8.22 -0.33
CA THR A 89 -5.99 7.86 -0.09
C THR A 89 -6.42 8.33 1.29
N ALA A 90 -5.61 8.08 2.33
CA ALA A 90 -5.82 8.56 3.69
C ALA A 90 -5.93 10.10 3.74
N ALA A 91 -5.01 10.81 3.07
CA ALA A 91 -5.06 12.28 3.02
C ALA A 91 -6.29 12.83 2.26
N SER A 92 -6.81 12.08 1.27
CA SER A 92 -7.98 12.51 0.48
C SER A 92 -9.32 12.23 1.14
N LEU A 93 -9.36 11.31 2.10
CA LEU A 93 -10.56 10.89 2.79
C LEU A 93 -10.46 11.38 4.24
N ASN A 94 -11.23 12.40 4.60
CA ASN A 94 -11.34 12.91 5.98
C ASN A 94 -12.00 11.90 6.95
N ASN A 95 -12.04 10.61 6.60
CA ASN A 95 -12.62 9.55 7.41
C ASN A 95 -11.59 9.07 8.43
N SER A 96 -11.85 9.32 9.71
CA SER A 96 -11.05 8.88 10.85
C SER A 96 -11.08 7.35 11.11
N GLN A 97 -11.78 6.58 10.28
CA GLN A 97 -12.01 5.15 10.54
C GLN A 97 -10.82 4.26 10.19
N TYR A 98 -9.94 4.70 9.29
CA TYR A 98 -8.82 3.89 8.83
C TYR A 98 -7.52 4.68 8.93
N SER A 99 -6.54 3.98 9.49
CA SER A 99 -5.16 4.40 9.62
C SER A 99 -4.42 4.26 8.27
N ILE A 100 -3.27 4.93 8.11
CA ILE A 100 -2.42 4.71 6.92
C ILE A 100 -2.00 3.24 6.83
N ALA A 101 -1.74 2.60 7.97
CA ALA A 101 -1.43 1.17 8.05
C ALA A 101 -2.57 0.30 7.49
N ASP A 102 -3.83 0.63 7.79
CA ASP A 102 -4.99 -0.11 7.27
C ASP A 102 -5.06 -0.01 5.74
N TYR A 103 -4.94 1.19 5.19
CA TYR A 103 -4.90 1.39 3.74
C TYR A 103 -3.73 0.66 3.10
N PHE A 104 -2.59 0.62 3.78
CA PHE A 104 -1.41 -0.08 3.31
C PHE A 104 -1.59 -1.59 3.26
N GLN A 105 -2.22 -2.18 4.28
CA GLN A 105 -2.57 -3.60 4.27
C GLN A 105 -3.60 -3.93 3.19
N MET A 106 -4.61 -3.07 3.03
CA MET A 106 -5.58 -3.21 1.92
C MET A 106 -4.89 -3.15 0.55
N ALA A 107 -3.93 -2.25 0.37
CA ALA A 107 -3.16 -2.16 -0.87
C ALA A 107 -2.31 -3.41 -1.12
N ASN A 108 -1.66 -3.95 -0.09
CA ASN A 108 -0.86 -5.17 -0.19
C ASN A 108 -1.71 -6.39 -0.56
N ALA A 109 -2.92 -6.51 -0.04
CA ALA A 109 -3.84 -7.60 -0.37
C ALA A 109 -4.25 -7.60 -1.87
N GLU A 110 -4.27 -6.44 -2.51
CA GLU A 110 -4.63 -6.31 -3.93
C GLU A 110 -3.48 -6.59 -4.90
N VAL A 111 -2.26 -6.79 -4.41
CA VAL A 111 -1.08 -6.99 -5.28
C VAL A 111 -1.27 -8.19 -6.20
N GLU A 112 -1.82 -9.31 -5.72
CA GLU A 112 -2.02 -10.48 -6.56
C GLU A 112 -3.01 -10.21 -7.72
N THR A 113 -4.09 -9.47 -7.43
CA THR A 113 -5.05 -8.98 -8.44
C THR A 113 -4.36 -8.09 -9.47
N VAL A 114 -3.52 -7.16 -9.02
CA VAL A 114 -2.74 -6.28 -9.90
C VAL A 114 -1.83 -7.08 -10.81
N LEU A 115 -1.09 -8.07 -10.28
CA LEU A 115 -0.19 -8.92 -11.05
C LEU A 115 -0.97 -9.74 -12.09
N LYS A 116 -2.16 -10.25 -11.75
CA LYS A 116 -3.01 -11.02 -12.66
C LYS A 116 -3.45 -10.25 -13.90
N TYR A 117 -3.74 -8.96 -13.75
CA TYR A 117 -4.26 -8.12 -14.84
C TYR A 117 -3.21 -7.22 -15.50
N PHE A 118 -1.96 -7.24 -15.00
CA PHE A 118 -0.86 -6.47 -15.57
C PHE A 118 -0.51 -6.94 -16.99
N ASN A 119 -0.35 -5.97 -17.90
CA ASN A 119 0.09 -6.22 -19.28
C ASN A 119 1.24 -5.26 -19.64
N SER A 120 2.43 -5.82 -19.83
CA SER A 120 3.65 -5.07 -20.14
C SER A 120 3.64 -4.36 -21.49
N LYS A 121 2.76 -4.73 -22.42
CA LYS A 121 2.62 -4.04 -23.72
C LYS A 121 1.80 -2.75 -23.64
N LYS A 122 0.97 -2.61 -22.59
CA LYS A 122 0.03 -1.50 -22.42
C LYS A 122 0.42 -0.51 -21.32
N SER A 123 1.45 -0.84 -20.54
CA SER A 123 1.93 -0.02 -19.42
C SER A 123 3.44 0.22 -19.53
N SER A 124 3.88 1.42 -19.17
CA SER A 124 5.29 1.81 -19.16
C SER A 124 6.12 1.11 -18.07
N SER A 125 5.50 0.78 -16.93
CA SER A 125 6.12 -0.01 -15.86
C SER A 125 5.08 -0.69 -14.97
N LEU A 126 5.51 -1.71 -14.22
CA LEU A 126 4.66 -2.38 -13.24
C LEU A 126 4.29 -1.44 -12.07
N LYS A 127 5.22 -0.59 -11.60
CA LYS A 127 4.94 0.40 -10.55
C LYS A 127 3.87 1.41 -10.98
N ALA A 128 3.95 1.92 -12.22
CA ALA A 128 2.97 2.87 -12.74
C ALA A 128 1.57 2.26 -12.82
N TYR A 129 1.47 1.05 -13.37
CA TYR A 129 0.21 0.30 -13.43
C TYR A 129 -0.34 0.02 -12.03
N ALA A 130 0.50 -0.47 -11.11
CA ALA A 130 0.10 -0.77 -9.74
C ALA A 130 -0.44 0.46 -9.03
N MET A 131 0.20 1.63 -9.15
CA MET A 131 -0.31 2.87 -8.56
C MET A 131 -1.73 3.22 -9.04
N MET A 132 -2.01 3.04 -10.33
CA MET A 132 -3.35 3.29 -10.89
C MET A 132 -4.36 2.23 -10.45
N ALA A 133 -4.00 0.95 -10.57
CA ALA A 133 -4.87 -0.17 -10.26
C ALA A 133 -5.24 -0.23 -8.78
N ILE A 134 -4.25 -0.16 -7.87
CA ILE A 134 -4.47 -0.16 -6.41
C ILE A 134 -5.35 1.02 -6.01
N LYS A 135 -5.13 2.22 -6.57
CA LYS A 135 -5.97 3.38 -6.29
C LYS A 135 -7.44 3.14 -6.69
N SER A 136 -7.69 2.52 -7.84
CA SER A 136 -9.04 2.17 -8.27
C SER A 136 -9.67 1.14 -7.32
N GLN A 137 -8.95 0.06 -7.03
CA GLN A 137 -9.42 -1.02 -6.15
C GLN A 137 -9.75 -0.49 -4.75
N LEU A 138 -8.86 0.30 -4.14
CA LEU A 138 -9.13 0.90 -2.83
C LEU A 138 -10.37 1.78 -2.83
N ARG A 139 -10.57 2.62 -3.87
CA ARG A 139 -11.79 3.44 -3.97
C ARG A 139 -13.04 2.57 -4.09
N ASP A 140 -12.98 1.50 -4.86
CA ASP A 140 -14.09 0.56 -5.01
C ASP A 140 -14.38 -0.19 -3.71
N ILE A 141 -13.36 -0.69 -3.00
CA ILE A 141 -13.49 -1.34 -1.69
C ILE A 141 -14.11 -0.38 -0.67
N LEU A 142 -13.61 0.85 -0.58
CA LEU A 142 -14.12 1.84 0.37
C LEU A 142 -15.54 2.29 0.04
N ARG A 143 -15.89 2.41 -1.24
CA ARG A 143 -17.27 2.63 -1.68
C ARG A 143 -18.17 1.47 -1.25
N GLN A 144 -17.77 0.23 -1.55
CA GLN A 144 -18.54 -0.96 -1.20
C GLN A 144 -18.72 -1.12 0.31
N ARG A 145 -17.66 -0.88 1.10
CA ARG A 145 -17.73 -0.90 2.57
C ARG A 145 -18.67 0.19 3.11
N LYS A 146 -18.56 1.43 2.64
CA LYS A 146 -19.47 2.51 3.05
C LYS A 146 -20.93 2.18 2.74
N GLU A 147 -21.18 1.60 1.58
CA GLU A 147 -22.51 1.13 1.19
C GLU A 147 -22.99 -0.02 2.07
N ALA A 148 -22.15 -1.03 2.33
CA ALA A 148 -22.51 -2.19 3.14
C ALA A 148 -22.74 -1.86 4.63
N TYR A 149 -22.01 -0.87 5.17
CA TYR A 149 -22.23 -0.35 6.52
C TYR A 149 -23.57 0.38 6.65
N SER A 150 -23.97 1.12 5.61
CA SER A 150 -25.17 1.98 5.66
C SER A 150 -26.46 1.29 5.18
N CYS A 151 -26.36 0.07 4.62
CA CYS A 151 -27.51 -0.62 4.02
C CYS A 151 -28.11 -1.69 4.94
N THR A 152 -29.43 -1.80 4.93
CA THR A 152 -30.15 -2.99 5.44
C THR A 152 -29.76 -4.24 4.64
N ASN A 153 -30.00 -5.44 5.19
CA ASN A 153 -29.69 -6.71 4.51
C ASN A 153 -30.25 -6.75 3.07
N TRP A 154 -31.47 -6.28 2.89
CA TRP A 154 -32.19 -6.27 1.62
C TRP A 154 -31.63 -5.25 0.63
N ALA A 155 -31.29 -4.05 1.11
CA ALA A 155 -30.63 -3.04 0.29
C ALA A 155 -29.23 -3.48 -0.14
N LEU A 156 -28.50 -4.20 0.72
CA LEU A 156 -27.20 -4.80 0.39
C LEU A 156 -27.37 -5.87 -0.70
N LEU A 157 -28.26 -6.84 -0.49
CA LEU A 157 -28.53 -7.93 -1.45
C LEU A 157 -29.04 -7.44 -2.81
N ARG A 158 -29.72 -6.29 -2.86
CA ARG A 158 -30.14 -5.66 -4.12
C ARG A 158 -28.95 -5.06 -4.88
N LYS A 159 -27.98 -4.48 -4.16
CA LYS A 159 -26.83 -3.76 -4.75
C LYS A 159 -25.68 -4.66 -5.15
N VAL A 160 -25.50 -5.79 -4.47
CA VAL A 160 -24.35 -6.66 -4.70
C VAL A 160 -24.40 -7.28 -6.09
N SER A 161 -23.24 -7.34 -6.75
CA SER A 161 -23.12 -8.00 -8.05
C SER A 161 -23.22 -9.51 -7.89
N LYS A 162 -23.62 -10.21 -8.95
CA LYS A 162 -23.65 -11.68 -8.96
C LYS A 162 -22.28 -12.28 -8.64
N LYS A 163 -21.22 -11.63 -9.13
CA LYS A 163 -19.83 -12.05 -8.89
C LYS A 163 -19.49 -11.97 -7.41
N LEU A 164 -19.67 -10.80 -6.79
CA LEU A 164 -19.37 -10.57 -5.37
C LEU A 164 -20.19 -11.50 -4.47
N PHE A 165 -21.47 -11.72 -4.80
CA PHE A 165 -22.33 -12.64 -4.06
C PHE A 165 -21.77 -14.06 -4.04
N LEU A 166 -21.34 -14.58 -5.20
CA LEU A 166 -20.76 -15.92 -5.28
C LEU A 166 -19.41 -16.01 -4.57
N GLU A 167 -18.52 -15.03 -4.76
CA GLU A 167 -17.22 -14.98 -4.07
C GLU A 167 -17.38 -14.95 -2.55
N ALA A 168 -18.38 -14.22 -2.03
CA ALA A 168 -18.68 -14.19 -0.60
C ALA A 168 -19.16 -15.55 -0.06
N LEU A 169 -20.00 -16.27 -0.82
CA LEU A 169 -20.47 -17.60 -0.41
C LEU A 169 -19.36 -18.66 -0.49
N GLU A 170 -18.51 -18.58 -1.51
CA GLU A 170 -17.32 -19.43 -1.64
C GLU A 170 -16.34 -19.18 -0.48
N ASN A 171 -16.10 -17.91 -0.13
CA ASN A 171 -15.24 -17.55 0.99
C ASN A 171 -15.79 -18.02 2.35
N ALA A 172 -17.12 -18.10 2.48
CA ALA A 172 -17.78 -18.66 3.66
C ALA A 172 -17.66 -20.20 3.76
N GLY A 173 -17.08 -20.88 2.77
CA GLY A 173 -16.86 -22.33 2.79
C GLY A 173 -18.10 -23.16 2.45
N LEU A 174 -19.10 -22.57 1.80
CA LEU A 174 -20.31 -23.28 1.39
C LEU A 174 -20.02 -24.27 0.25
N SER A 175 -20.71 -25.40 0.25
CA SER A 175 -20.62 -26.38 -0.83
C SER A 175 -21.24 -25.84 -2.14
N SER A 176 -20.79 -26.36 -3.29
CA SER A 176 -21.32 -25.99 -4.62
C SER A 176 -22.85 -26.13 -4.72
N LEU A 177 -23.40 -27.13 -4.03
CA LEU A 177 -24.85 -27.33 -3.92
C LEU A 177 -25.52 -26.15 -3.19
N GLN A 178 -25.04 -25.81 -2.00
CA GLN A 178 -25.57 -24.70 -1.19
C GLN A 178 -25.44 -23.36 -1.92
N ILE A 179 -24.31 -23.11 -2.57
CA ILE A 179 -24.10 -21.91 -3.39
C ILE A 179 -25.16 -21.81 -4.49
N SER A 180 -25.47 -22.92 -5.16
CA SER A 180 -26.48 -22.96 -6.21
C SER A 180 -27.89 -22.70 -5.68
N GLN A 181 -28.22 -23.24 -4.49
CA GLN A 181 -29.49 -22.99 -3.81
C GLN A 181 -29.64 -21.52 -3.40
N TYR A 182 -28.62 -20.96 -2.76
CA TYR A 182 -28.60 -19.56 -2.31
C TYR A 182 -28.67 -18.60 -3.50
N ARG A 183 -27.96 -18.91 -4.59
CA ARG A 183 -28.02 -18.14 -5.85
C ARG A 183 -29.43 -18.15 -6.45
N LEU A 184 -30.12 -19.29 -6.44
CA LEU A 184 -31.47 -19.38 -6.99
C LEU A 184 -32.46 -18.56 -6.16
N ALA A 185 -32.39 -18.67 -4.83
CA ALA A 185 -33.18 -17.86 -3.90
C ALA A 185 -32.92 -16.35 -4.09
N TRP A 186 -31.66 -15.96 -4.23
CA TRP A 186 -31.28 -14.56 -4.49
C TRP A 186 -31.74 -14.05 -5.86
N THR A 187 -31.81 -14.92 -6.88
CA THR A 187 -32.36 -14.57 -8.19
C THR A 187 -33.85 -14.28 -8.10
N GLY A 188 -34.62 -15.14 -7.41
CA GLY A 188 -36.04 -14.91 -7.14
C GLY A 188 -36.27 -13.63 -6.34
N PHE A 189 -35.43 -13.35 -5.34
CA PHE A 189 -35.45 -12.07 -4.63
C PHE A 189 -35.22 -10.90 -5.57
N LYS A 190 -34.19 -10.92 -6.42
CA LYS A 190 -33.94 -9.79 -7.34
C LYS A 190 -35.06 -9.59 -8.36
N GLU A 191 -35.66 -10.65 -8.87
CA GLU A 191 -36.75 -10.51 -9.83
C GLU A 191 -38.01 -9.94 -9.15
N LEU A 192 -38.42 -10.51 -8.02
CA LEU A 192 -39.70 -10.15 -7.38
C LEU A 192 -39.61 -8.89 -6.50
N TYR A 193 -38.47 -8.66 -5.83
CA TYR A 193 -38.28 -7.52 -4.93
C TYR A 193 -37.94 -6.23 -5.68
N VAL A 194 -37.15 -6.31 -6.77
CA VAL A 194 -36.75 -5.13 -7.56
C VAL A 194 -37.90 -4.61 -8.42
N GLN A 195 -38.74 -5.49 -8.96
CA GLN A 195 -39.92 -5.10 -9.75
C GLN A 195 -40.95 -4.33 -8.90
N ASN A 196 -41.11 -4.70 -7.63
CA ASN A 196 -42.08 -4.06 -6.73
C ASN A 196 -41.57 -2.75 -6.09
N HIS A 197 -40.27 -2.43 -6.19
CA HIS A 197 -39.67 -1.22 -5.59
C HIS A 197 -38.67 -0.52 -6.53
N PRO A 198 -39.15 0.17 -7.59
CA PRO A 198 -38.27 0.82 -8.58
C PRO A 198 -37.51 2.05 -8.03
N GLY A 199 -37.81 2.54 -6.82
CA GLY A 199 -37.19 3.72 -6.18
C GLY A 199 -36.15 3.45 -5.08
N SER A 200 -35.41 4.52 -4.73
CA SER A 200 -34.33 4.71 -3.72
C SER A 200 -33.78 3.47 -2.99
N THR A 201 -32.49 3.21 -3.19
CA THR A 201 -31.74 2.09 -2.59
C THR A 201 -31.21 2.35 -1.18
N LYS A 202 -31.60 3.46 -0.51
CA LYS A 202 -31.05 3.83 0.81
C LYS A 202 -31.90 3.36 2.01
N SER A 203 -33.20 3.14 1.84
CA SER A 203 -34.07 2.63 2.90
C SER A 203 -35.20 1.81 2.27
N LEU A 204 -34.90 0.55 1.97
CA LEU A 204 -35.89 -0.37 1.44
C LEU A 204 -36.63 -1.06 2.60
N PRO A 205 -37.97 -1.14 2.54
CA PRO A 205 -38.76 -1.77 3.58
C PRO A 205 -38.48 -3.27 3.65
N GLN A 206 -38.65 -3.86 4.83
CA GLN A 206 -38.53 -5.30 5.00
C GLN A 206 -39.50 -6.03 4.05
N PRO A 207 -39.09 -7.13 3.39
CA PRO A 207 -39.98 -7.93 2.57
C PRO A 207 -41.19 -8.40 3.39
N THR A 208 -42.39 -8.28 2.83
CA THR A 208 -43.62 -8.75 3.47
C THR A 208 -43.72 -10.28 3.42
N SER A 209 -44.51 -10.89 4.31
CA SER A 209 -44.73 -12.35 4.33
C SER A 209 -45.17 -12.90 2.97
N GLN A 210 -46.04 -12.16 2.26
CA GLN A 210 -46.50 -12.50 0.92
C GLN A 210 -45.36 -12.55 -0.11
N LEU A 211 -44.37 -11.66 0.02
CA LEU A 211 -43.22 -11.64 -0.87
C LEU A 211 -42.28 -12.81 -0.62
N TRP A 212 -42.12 -13.22 0.64
CA TRP A 212 -41.36 -14.42 0.99
C TRP A 212 -41.99 -15.69 0.43
N GLU A 213 -43.31 -15.80 0.50
CA GLU A 213 -44.06 -16.90 -0.12
C GLU A 213 -43.88 -16.89 -1.64
N ALA A 214 -43.94 -15.72 -2.29
CA ALA A 214 -43.71 -15.61 -3.73
C ALA A 214 -42.28 -16.04 -4.12
N ILE A 215 -41.26 -15.66 -3.35
CA ILE A 215 -39.87 -16.08 -3.59
C ILE A 215 -39.70 -17.58 -3.34
N ALA A 216 -40.33 -18.16 -2.31
CA ALA A 216 -40.30 -19.60 -2.07
C ALA A 216 -40.99 -20.39 -3.19
N ASN A 217 -42.13 -19.90 -3.70
CA ASN A 217 -42.80 -20.49 -4.85
C ASN A 217 -41.95 -20.41 -6.12
N PHE A 218 -41.28 -19.29 -6.35
CA PHE A 218 -40.29 -19.15 -7.42
C PHE A 218 -39.18 -20.18 -7.28
N TYR A 219 -38.56 -20.28 -6.11
CA TYR A 219 -37.50 -21.26 -5.84
C TYR A 219 -37.98 -22.69 -6.11
N ASN A 220 -39.15 -23.06 -5.58
CA ASN A 220 -39.72 -24.41 -5.74
C ASN A 220 -40.06 -24.75 -7.19
N LYS A 221 -40.42 -23.77 -8.01
CA LYS A 221 -40.65 -23.95 -9.45
C LYS A 221 -39.35 -24.22 -10.21
N TYR A 222 -38.28 -23.51 -9.87
CA TYR A 222 -37.01 -23.59 -10.60
C TYR A 222 -35.97 -24.52 -9.98
N LYS A 223 -36.26 -25.15 -8.83
CA LYS A 223 -35.35 -26.09 -8.14
C LYS A 223 -34.92 -27.28 -9.00
N HIS A 224 -35.72 -27.68 -9.98
CA HIS A 224 -35.40 -28.77 -10.91
C HIS A 224 -34.21 -28.44 -11.83
N GLN A 225 -33.83 -27.17 -11.92
CA GLN A 225 -32.62 -26.73 -12.63
C GLN A 225 -31.34 -26.90 -11.80
N LEU A 226 -31.45 -27.28 -10.52
CA LEU A 226 -30.31 -27.62 -9.68
C LEU A 226 -29.85 -29.04 -9.99
N THR A 227 -28.54 -29.25 -9.98
CA THR A 227 -27.89 -30.53 -10.36
C THR A 227 -28.26 -31.69 -9.42
N GLN A 228 -28.83 -31.40 -8.24
CA GLN A 228 -29.31 -32.40 -7.29
C GLN A 228 -30.69 -31.99 -6.74
N ALA A 229 -31.54 -33.00 -6.52
CA ALA A 229 -32.90 -32.84 -6.03
C ALA A 229 -32.91 -32.12 -4.67
N SER A 230 -33.18 -30.82 -4.71
CA SER A 230 -33.34 -30.03 -3.49
C SER A 230 -34.76 -30.22 -2.95
N SER A 231 -34.87 -30.39 -1.63
CA SER A 231 -36.16 -30.44 -0.95
C SER A 231 -36.96 -29.15 -1.20
N SER A 232 -38.29 -29.26 -1.20
CA SER A 232 -39.15 -28.08 -1.30
C SER A 232 -38.87 -27.15 -0.12
N CYS A 233 -38.72 -25.86 -0.42
CA CYS A 233 -38.32 -24.84 0.54
C CYS A 233 -39.55 -24.03 0.99
N ARG A 234 -39.61 -23.68 2.28
CA ARG A 234 -40.65 -22.80 2.85
C ARG A 234 -40.17 -21.35 2.84
N ALA A 235 -41.11 -20.41 2.93
CA ALA A 235 -40.84 -18.97 3.01
C ALA A 235 -39.78 -18.62 4.07
N GLN A 236 -39.89 -19.20 5.27
CA GLN A 236 -38.96 -19.00 6.38
C GLN A 236 -37.52 -19.43 6.05
N THR A 237 -37.35 -20.57 5.38
CA THR A 237 -36.03 -21.09 5.01
C THR A 237 -35.35 -20.22 3.94
N VAL A 238 -36.13 -19.68 3.00
CA VAL A 238 -35.64 -18.71 2.01
C VAL A 238 -35.22 -17.40 2.67
N GLU A 239 -36.02 -16.91 3.63
CA GLU A 239 -35.68 -15.73 4.42
C GLU A 239 -34.37 -15.93 5.20
N GLU A 240 -34.20 -17.07 5.87
CA GLU A 240 -32.95 -17.44 6.56
C GLU A 240 -31.77 -17.45 5.60
N TRP A 241 -31.88 -18.09 4.42
CA TRP A 241 -30.80 -18.13 3.45
C TRP A 241 -30.40 -16.74 2.95
N LEU A 242 -31.35 -15.85 2.69
CA LEU A 242 -31.02 -14.50 2.25
C LEU A 242 -30.41 -13.67 3.39
N ASN A 243 -30.93 -13.77 4.62
CA ASN A 243 -30.32 -13.11 5.77
C ASN A 243 -28.89 -13.60 6.01
N GLN A 244 -28.65 -14.91 5.95
CA GLN A 244 -27.31 -15.49 6.04
C GLN A 244 -26.42 -15.05 4.89
N SER A 245 -26.94 -14.97 3.67
CA SER A 245 -26.20 -14.44 2.52
C SER A 245 -25.76 -12.99 2.75
N ALA A 246 -26.61 -12.16 3.36
CA ALA A 246 -26.24 -10.78 3.71
C ALA A 246 -25.13 -10.73 4.78
N ILE A 247 -25.15 -11.66 5.75
CA ILE A 247 -24.08 -11.80 6.75
C ILE A 247 -22.77 -12.20 6.07
N TYR A 248 -22.78 -13.21 5.20
CA TYR A 248 -21.59 -13.64 4.46
C TYR A 248 -21.04 -12.54 3.57
N VAL A 249 -21.89 -11.80 2.86
CA VAL A 249 -21.47 -10.65 2.06
C VAL A 249 -20.85 -9.56 2.94
N ARG A 250 -21.41 -9.27 4.13
CA ARG A 250 -20.80 -8.31 5.05
C ARG A 250 -19.47 -8.81 5.60
N ALA A 251 -19.36 -10.08 5.99
CA ALA A 251 -18.12 -10.67 6.47
C ALA A 251 -17.04 -10.69 5.37
N TYR A 252 -17.42 -10.88 4.12
CA TYR A 252 -16.52 -10.79 2.97
C TYR A 252 -16.02 -9.36 2.73
N LEU A 253 -16.92 -8.36 2.84
CA LEU A 253 -16.55 -6.95 2.69
C LEU A 253 -15.79 -6.38 3.91
N PHE A 254 -16.05 -6.94 5.09
CA PHE A 254 -15.45 -6.62 6.39
C PHE A 254 -14.94 -7.91 7.05
N PRO A 255 -13.80 -8.46 6.59
CA PRO A 255 -13.22 -9.61 7.24
C PRO A 255 -12.92 -9.25 8.70
N SER A 256 -13.51 -9.99 9.63
CA SER A 256 -13.29 -9.74 11.05
C SER A 256 -11.84 -10.06 11.37
N VAL A 257 -11.04 -9.05 11.68
CA VAL A 257 -9.73 -9.26 12.30
C VAL A 257 -10.02 -9.73 13.73
N LYS A 258 -10.06 -11.05 13.93
CA LYS A 258 -10.08 -11.60 15.29
C LYS A 258 -8.74 -11.27 15.92
N SER A 259 -8.75 -10.35 16.90
CA SER A 259 -7.57 -10.07 17.69
C SER A 259 -7.09 -11.35 18.35
N LEU A 260 -5.79 -11.66 18.25
CA LEU A 260 -5.18 -12.78 18.97
C LEU A 260 -5.47 -12.73 20.48
N ASN A 261 -5.78 -11.54 21.01
CA ASN A 261 -6.11 -11.34 22.42
C ASN A 261 -7.52 -11.79 22.83
N THR A 262 -8.43 -12.11 21.90
CA THR A 262 -9.82 -12.48 22.27
C THR A 262 -9.99 -13.93 22.74
N PHE A 263 -8.97 -14.79 22.60
CA PHE A 263 -9.05 -16.21 23.03
C PHE A 263 -8.74 -16.45 24.52
N ARG A 264 -8.47 -15.43 25.33
CA ARG A 264 -8.23 -15.58 26.77
C ARG A 264 -9.46 -15.20 27.61
N ALA A 265 -10.56 -15.90 27.40
CA ALA A 265 -11.64 -15.97 28.38
C ALA A 265 -12.40 -17.28 28.18
N ASN A 266 -12.07 -18.28 29.00
CA ASN A 266 -12.84 -19.52 29.23
C ASN A 266 -12.58 -20.69 28.26
N SER A 267 -11.48 -21.42 28.49
CA SER A 267 -11.47 -22.89 28.39
C SER A 267 -10.15 -23.43 28.97
N ASP A 268 -10.23 -24.23 30.02
CA ASP A 268 -9.12 -24.99 30.64
C ASP A 268 -8.60 -26.13 29.75
N SER A 269 -8.40 -25.86 28.46
CA SER A 269 -7.74 -26.77 27.53
C SER A 269 -6.52 -26.07 26.95
N ASP A 270 -5.38 -26.39 27.54
CA ASP A 270 -4.06 -25.98 27.12
C ASP A 270 -3.76 -26.55 25.73
N GLN A 271 -4.20 -25.84 24.69
CA GLN A 271 -3.63 -25.96 23.34
C GLN A 271 -2.87 -24.67 23.07
N SER A 272 -1.64 -24.60 23.58
CA SER A 272 -0.67 -23.64 23.08
C SER A 272 -0.50 -23.91 21.59
N LEU A 273 -0.94 -22.97 20.75
CA LEU A 273 -0.44 -22.88 19.38
C LEU A 273 1.05 -22.56 19.50
N ASP A 274 1.88 -23.58 19.29
CA ASP A 274 3.34 -23.45 19.21
C ASP A 274 3.69 -22.76 17.88
N LEU A 275 3.42 -21.46 17.85
CA LEU A 275 3.97 -20.57 16.84
C LEU A 275 5.39 -20.24 17.29
N ALA A 276 6.37 -20.77 16.58
CA ALA A 276 7.77 -20.44 16.79
C ALA A 276 7.94 -18.93 16.88
N ASP A 277 8.42 -18.46 18.02
CA ASP A 277 8.65 -17.06 18.29
C ASP A 277 9.74 -16.51 17.34
N PRO A 278 9.40 -15.61 16.39
CA PRO A 278 10.39 -14.97 15.54
C PRO A 278 11.28 -13.98 16.31
N SER A 279 10.95 -13.72 17.58
CA SER A 279 11.74 -12.98 18.57
C SER A 279 12.48 -13.88 19.56
N SER A 280 12.77 -15.14 19.19
CA SER A 280 13.84 -15.88 19.89
C SER A 280 15.17 -15.15 19.65
N ASP A 281 15.47 -14.24 20.58
CA ASP A 281 16.57 -13.29 20.56
C ASP A 281 17.90 -14.00 20.28
N SER A 282 18.41 -13.84 19.07
CA SER A 282 19.84 -14.03 18.82
C SER A 282 20.52 -12.74 19.27
N THR A 283 21.15 -12.76 20.43
CA THR A 283 21.96 -11.67 21.01
C THR A 283 23.00 -11.08 20.06
N ILE A 284 23.36 -11.80 18.99
CA ILE A 284 24.26 -11.34 17.93
C ILE A 284 23.53 -10.46 16.91
N ALA A 285 22.26 -10.74 16.60
CA ALA A 285 21.47 -9.97 15.64
C ALA A 285 21.16 -8.57 16.17
N ASP A 286 20.93 -8.43 17.47
CA ASP A 286 20.74 -7.13 18.12
C ASP A 286 22.04 -6.33 18.18
N MET A 287 23.18 -6.98 18.46
CA MET A 287 24.49 -6.32 18.42
C MET A 287 24.79 -5.77 17.02
N ILE A 288 24.54 -6.54 15.96
CA ILE A 288 24.71 -6.09 14.56
C ILE A 288 23.74 -4.95 14.25
N ALA A 289 22.48 -5.03 14.66
CA ALA A 289 21.51 -3.96 14.43
C ALA A 289 21.88 -2.67 15.18
N THR A 290 22.48 -2.77 16.37
CA THR A 290 23.00 -1.59 17.10
C THR A 290 24.25 -1.01 16.44
N GLU A 291 25.14 -1.85 15.92
CA GLU A 291 26.34 -1.44 15.18
C GLU A 291 25.95 -0.73 13.87
N ASP A 292 25.04 -1.31 13.08
CA ASP A 292 24.52 -0.71 11.84
C ASP A 292 23.84 0.65 12.09
N LEU A 293 23.05 0.76 13.17
CA LEU A 293 22.43 2.04 13.57
C LEU A 293 23.47 3.08 13.99
N GLN A 294 24.56 2.66 14.63
CA GLN A 294 25.63 3.54 15.06
C GLN A 294 26.48 4.01 13.87
N GLU A 295 26.79 3.11 12.94
CA GLU A 295 27.45 3.44 11.66
C GLU A 295 26.61 4.43 10.85
N GLN A 296 25.29 4.19 10.74
CA GLN A 296 24.38 5.08 10.04
C GLN A 296 24.33 6.47 10.68
N LYS A 297 24.26 6.55 12.03
CA LYS A 297 24.30 7.81 12.76
C LYS A 297 25.63 8.54 12.55
N GLN A 298 26.74 7.81 12.54
CA GLN A 298 28.07 8.37 12.32
C GLN A 298 28.21 8.93 10.90
N GLN A 299 27.73 8.22 9.88
CA GLN A 299 27.70 8.70 8.50
C GLN A 299 26.84 9.96 8.35
N ILE A 300 25.64 9.99 8.95
CA ILE A 300 24.77 11.17 8.93
C ILE A 300 25.45 12.36 9.61
N SER A 301 26.10 12.14 10.77
CA SER A 301 26.84 13.19 11.48
C SER A 301 28.01 13.73 10.65
N GLN A 302 28.72 12.87 9.91
CA GLN A 302 29.82 13.28 9.03
C GLN A 302 29.32 14.12 7.85
N ILE A 303 28.21 13.71 7.21
CA ILE A 303 27.58 14.47 6.12
C ILE A 303 27.17 15.87 6.60
N PHE A 304 26.54 15.96 7.78
CA PHE A 304 26.18 17.26 8.36
C PHE A 304 27.40 18.10 8.70
N GLY A 305 28.48 17.50 9.24
CA GLY A 305 29.73 18.21 9.50
C GLY A 305 30.33 18.83 8.24
N VAL A 306 30.38 18.06 7.14
CA VAL A 306 30.89 18.53 5.84
C VAL A 306 30.04 19.68 5.28
N LEU A 307 28.72 19.57 5.37
CA LEU A 307 27.81 20.61 4.90
C LEU A 307 27.88 21.88 5.74
N SER A 308 27.97 21.77 7.06
CA SER A 308 28.15 22.93 7.94
C SER A 308 29.47 23.63 7.69
N GLN A 309 30.57 22.89 7.53
CA GLN A 309 31.88 23.47 7.20
C GLN A 309 31.87 24.16 5.82
N ALA A 310 31.24 23.53 4.83
CA ALA A 310 31.09 24.12 3.50
C ALA A 310 30.21 25.38 3.55
N LEU A 311 29.16 25.40 4.37
CA LEU A 311 28.33 26.57 4.58
C LEU A 311 29.10 27.69 5.29
N GLU A 312 29.93 27.37 6.29
CA GLU A 312 30.80 28.31 6.99
C GLU A 312 31.85 28.94 6.07
N SER A 313 32.34 28.21 5.07
CA SER A 313 33.31 28.71 4.08
C SER A 313 32.72 29.71 3.07
N LEU A 314 31.39 29.85 2.99
CA LEU A 314 30.73 30.83 2.13
C LEU A 314 30.91 32.26 2.67
N ASP A 315 31.04 33.22 1.76
CA ASP A 315 31.10 34.64 2.13
C ASP A 315 29.80 35.11 2.80
N ALA A 316 29.90 36.10 3.69
CA ALA A 316 28.77 36.59 4.50
C ALA A 316 27.55 36.99 3.65
N LYS A 317 27.78 37.62 2.48
CA LYS A 317 26.68 38.00 1.57
C LYS A 317 25.99 36.78 0.95
N SER A 318 26.73 35.72 0.62
CA SER A 318 26.15 34.49 0.07
C SER A 318 25.34 33.71 1.12
N LYS A 319 25.82 33.67 2.38
CA LYS A 319 25.04 33.12 3.51
C LYS A 319 23.73 33.89 3.72
N GLN A 320 23.79 35.21 3.71
CA GLN A 320 22.62 36.07 3.88
C GLN A 320 21.60 35.87 2.75
N VAL A 321 22.04 35.73 1.51
CA VAL A 321 21.17 35.42 0.36
C VAL A 321 20.49 34.04 0.52
N LEU A 322 21.23 33.01 0.94
CA LEU A 322 20.65 31.68 1.21
C LEU A 322 19.61 31.75 2.33
N GLN A 323 19.91 32.48 3.40
CA GLN A 323 19.01 32.66 4.53
C GLN A 323 17.70 33.35 4.10
N LEU A 324 17.76 34.49 3.40
CA LEU A 324 16.55 35.19 2.93
C LEU A 324 15.72 34.32 1.97
N TYR A 325 16.37 33.54 1.11
CA TYR A 325 15.70 32.69 0.14
C TYR A 325 15.04 31.46 0.78
N TYR A 326 15.73 30.77 1.69
CA TYR A 326 15.26 29.50 2.27
C TYR A 326 14.50 29.67 3.60
N GLN A 327 14.92 30.58 4.48
CA GLN A 327 14.27 30.85 5.76
C GLN A 327 13.03 31.73 5.61
N GLN A 328 13.16 32.83 4.86
CA GLN A 328 12.10 33.84 4.75
C GLN A 328 11.23 33.64 3.49
N GLY A 329 11.53 32.62 2.68
CA GLY A 329 10.79 32.29 1.47
C GLY A 329 10.76 33.41 0.43
N MET A 330 11.70 34.36 0.52
CA MET A 330 11.69 35.54 -0.33
C MET A 330 12.03 35.20 -1.77
N THR A 331 11.31 35.83 -2.68
CA THR A 331 11.61 35.78 -4.11
C THR A 331 12.92 36.52 -4.42
N GLN A 332 13.59 36.16 -5.52
CA GLN A 332 14.83 36.83 -5.91
C GLN A 332 14.65 38.35 -6.06
N GLN A 333 13.47 38.82 -6.49
CA GLN A 333 13.14 40.24 -6.60
C GLN A 333 13.04 40.95 -5.24
N GLN A 334 12.53 40.27 -4.21
CA GLN A 334 12.46 40.82 -2.85
C GLN A 334 13.86 40.89 -2.21
N ILE A 335 14.69 39.88 -2.45
CA ILE A 335 16.08 39.85 -1.97
C ILE A 335 16.92 40.98 -2.60
N MET A 336 16.66 41.31 -3.88
CA MET A 336 17.31 42.46 -4.53
C MET A 336 17.05 43.77 -3.81
N GLN A 337 15.77 44.01 -3.45
CA GLN A 337 15.35 45.23 -2.79
C GLN A 337 15.93 45.34 -1.38
N GLN A 338 16.05 44.22 -0.67
CA GLN A 338 16.53 44.20 0.71
C GLN A 338 18.06 44.29 0.83
N LEU A 339 18.81 43.70 -0.10
CA LEU A 339 20.27 43.68 -0.07
C LEU A 339 20.93 44.73 -0.98
N ASP A 340 20.13 45.54 -1.69
CA ASP A 340 20.58 46.51 -2.70
C ASP A 340 21.52 45.86 -3.73
N MET A 341 21.06 44.74 -4.31
CA MET A 341 21.82 43.95 -5.28
C MET A 341 21.00 43.66 -6.54
N SER A 342 21.66 43.54 -7.69
CA SER A 342 20.98 43.21 -8.95
C SER A 342 20.46 41.76 -8.98
N GLN A 343 19.35 41.52 -9.70
CA GLN A 343 18.74 40.17 -9.84
C GLN A 343 19.74 39.12 -10.34
N PRO A 344 20.54 39.41 -11.39
CA PRO A 344 21.53 38.45 -11.87
C PRO A 344 22.58 38.12 -10.80
N THR A 345 22.94 39.07 -9.93
CA THR A 345 23.89 38.84 -8.85
C THR A 345 23.31 37.94 -7.75
N VAL A 346 22.04 38.14 -7.38
CA VAL A 346 21.33 37.27 -6.42
C VAL A 346 21.21 35.84 -6.96
N SER A 347 20.79 35.69 -8.22
CA SER A 347 20.68 34.38 -8.88
C SER A 347 22.03 33.66 -8.96
N ARG A 348 23.08 34.36 -9.41
CA ARG A 348 24.44 33.79 -9.48
C ARG A 348 24.95 33.37 -8.10
N LYS A 349 24.69 34.16 -7.04
CA LYS A 349 25.09 33.79 -5.67
C LYS A 349 24.35 32.56 -5.16
N LEU A 350 23.07 32.41 -5.44
CA LEU A 350 22.29 31.21 -5.08
C LEU A 350 22.84 29.97 -5.77
N VAL A 351 23.05 30.04 -7.09
CA VAL A 351 23.59 28.91 -7.87
C VAL A 351 25.00 28.54 -7.39
N LYS A 352 25.90 29.53 -7.28
CA LYS A 352 27.29 29.29 -6.87
C LYS A 352 27.40 28.72 -5.44
N SER A 353 26.53 29.16 -4.53
CA SER A 353 26.53 28.63 -3.16
C SER A 353 26.07 27.16 -3.12
N ARG A 354 25.06 26.81 -3.93
CA ARG A 354 24.60 25.41 -4.07
C ARG A 354 25.65 24.53 -4.72
N GLU A 355 26.31 25.01 -5.77
CA GLU A 355 27.42 24.30 -6.42
C GLU A 355 28.58 24.04 -5.44
N SER A 356 28.90 25.02 -4.59
CA SER A 356 29.95 24.87 -3.57
C SER A 356 29.62 23.79 -2.54
N LEU A 357 28.36 23.75 -2.06
CA LEU A 357 27.89 22.71 -1.13
C LEU A 357 27.87 21.32 -1.79
N MET A 358 27.44 21.26 -3.06
CA MET A 358 27.45 20.03 -3.84
C MET A 358 28.88 19.52 -4.08
N ALA A 359 29.80 20.41 -4.43
CA ALA A 359 31.20 20.06 -4.64
C ALA A 359 31.86 19.52 -3.36
N ALA A 360 31.52 20.07 -2.19
CA ALA A 360 31.98 19.56 -0.90
C ALA A 360 31.46 18.14 -0.61
N LEU A 361 30.18 17.88 -0.90
CA LEU A 361 29.59 16.54 -0.76
C LEU A 361 30.20 15.52 -1.72
N ILE A 362 30.39 15.90 -2.99
CA ILE A 362 31.02 15.03 -3.99
C ILE A 362 32.46 14.72 -3.58
N LYS A 363 33.23 15.72 -3.14
CA LYS A 363 34.59 15.52 -2.65
C LYS A 363 34.62 14.54 -1.48
N TRP A 364 33.78 14.75 -0.47
CA TRP A 364 33.67 13.83 0.67
C TRP A 364 33.30 12.40 0.25
N SER A 365 32.39 12.24 -0.72
CA SER A 365 32.00 10.92 -1.20
C SER A 365 33.15 10.20 -1.93
N VAL A 366 33.95 10.93 -2.71
CA VAL A 366 35.13 10.38 -3.40
C VAL A 366 36.22 10.01 -2.40
N ASP A 367 36.43 10.82 -1.37
CA ASP A 367 37.41 10.55 -0.30
C ASP A 367 37.07 9.27 0.50
N LEU A 368 35.80 8.84 0.47
CA LEU A 368 35.30 7.58 1.06
C LEU A 368 35.19 6.41 0.05
N ASN A 369 35.78 6.52 -1.14
CA ASN A 369 35.68 5.54 -2.23
C ASN A 369 34.23 5.25 -2.71
N ILE A 370 33.30 6.19 -2.51
CA ILE A 370 31.94 6.09 -3.02
C ILE A 370 31.93 6.60 -4.46
N SER A 371 31.68 5.71 -5.42
CA SER A 371 31.55 6.10 -6.83
C SER A 371 30.24 6.87 -7.04
N VAL A 372 30.35 8.13 -7.50
CA VAL A 372 29.19 8.99 -7.76
C VAL A 372 28.92 9.08 -9.27
N ASN A 373 27.74 8.63 -9.70
CA ASN A 373 27.25 8.74 -11.07
C ASN A 373 26.31 9.94 -11.27
N ALA A 374 26.03 10.30 -12.53
CA ALA A 374 25.23 11.49 -12.86
C ALA A 374 23.80 11.49 -12.26
N ASN A 375 23.20 10.32 -12.05
CA ASN A 375 21.88 10.21 -11.41
C ASN A 375 21.99 10.46 -9.90
N GLN A 376 23.04 9.97 -9.26
CA GLN A 376 23.32 10.23 -7.84
C GLN A 376 23.62 11.70 -7.57
N ILE A 377 24.30 12.41 -8.47
CA ILE A 377 24.51 13.88 -8.35
C ILE A 377 23.16 14.61 -8.37
N LYS A 378 22.24 14.18 -9.25
CA LYS A 378 20.90 14.76 -9.33
C LYS A 378 20.09 14.51 -8.07
N ASP A 379 20.14 13.29 -7.53
CA ASP A 379 19.44 12.93 -6.29
C ASP A 379 20.05 13.65 -5.07
N MET A 380 21.38 13.77 -5.01
CA MET A 380 22.08 14.58 -4.01
C MET A 380 21.67 16.06 -4.11
N SER A 381 21.47 16.59 -5.31
CA SER A 381 21.00 17.97 -5.51
C SER A 381 19.60 18.19 -4.96
N ILE A 382 18.70 17.23 -5.15
CA ILE A 382 17.33 17.31 -4.62
C ILE A 382 17.37 17.21 -3.08
N ALA A 383 18.14 16.27 -2.54
CA ALA A 383 18.29 16.10 -1.09
C ALA A 383 18.95 17.32 -0.42
N LEU A 384 19.92 17.97 -1.09
CA LEU A 384 20.53 19.20 -0.62
C LEU A 384 19.52 20.37 -0.60
N GLU A 385 18.65 20.47 -1.60
CA GLU A 385 17.58 21.48 -1.60
C GLU A 385 16.58 21.27 -0.45
N GLU A 386 16.19 20.03 -0.18
CA GLU A 386 15.34 19.69 0.97
C GLU A 386 16.04 19.97 2.31
N TRP A 387 17.33 19.63 2.41
CA TRP A 387 18.12 19.90 3.61
C TRP A 387 18.28 21.39 3.88
N LEU A 388 18.60 22.20 2.86
CA LEU A 388 18.70 23.66 2.99
C LEU A 388 17.36 24.27 3.44
N ARG A 389 16.23 23.77 2.92
CA ARG A 389 14.90 24.20 3.39
C ARG A 389 14.65 23.86 4.85
N ASN A 390 15.09 22.69 5.31
CA ASN A 390 14.87 22.25 6.69
C ASN A 390 15.81 22.96 7.67
N GLN A 391 17.11 23.08 7.36
CA GLN A 391 18.09 23.75 8.23
C GLN A 391 17.76 25.22 8.46
N PHE A 392 17.33 25.93 7.41
CA PHE A 392 16.90 27.32 7.52
C PHE A 392 15.43 27.45 7.95
N GLY A 393 14.64 26.35 7.92
CA GLY A 393 13.24 26.30 8.35
C GLY A 393 13.04 26.03 9.85
N ASP A 394 13.90 25.22 10.47
CA ASP A 394 13.83 24.86 11.89
C ASP A 394 14.20 26.02 12.84
N PHE A 395 14.76 27.12 12.34
CA PHE A 395 14.94 28.35 13.11
C PHE A 395 13.64 29.12 13.39
N ASN A 396 12.48 28.65 12.92
CA ASN A 396 11.16 29.28 13.12
C ASN A 396 10.25 28.53 14.11
N MET A 397 10.78 27.61 14.91
CA MET A 397 10.04 26.98 16.02
C MET A 397 10.80 27.10 17.34
N ASN A 398 11.03 28.33 17.78
CA ASN A 398 11.00 28.71 19.20
C ASN A 398 10.79 30.24 19.29
N PRO A 399 9.91 30.72 20.19
CA PRO A 399 9.59 32.15 20.34
C PRO A 399 10.77 33.00 20.81
#